data_AF-A0A957J3Z7-F1
#
_entry.id   AF-A0A957J3Z7-F1
#
_cell.length_a   1.000
_cell.length_b   1.000
_cell.length_c   1.000
_cell.angle_alpha   90.00
_cell.angle_beta   90.00
_cell.angle_gamma   90.00
#
_symmetry.space_group_name_H-M   'P 1'
#
loop_
_entity.id
_entity.type
_entity.pdbx_description
1 polymer ?
#
loop_
_entity_poly.entity_id
_entity_poly.type
_entity_poly.pdbx_seq_one_letter_code
_entity_poly.pdbx_strand_id
1 'polypeptide(L)'
;MTNNVYQPEELFAAIDTAAVSADLKSTLKALVPTLEPLLPHLSNRNQLLTAHYFNFLLREVTAVTVETYWWELHMALIKQVARDQEAGQPLLTVMMQLEPQLQEHFGPRGAVTLQEITAETVRGICRLSETLVDPQDMFVAPNAHSLAQAYFVPHAWVRAVYAGRTPVGFIMLADNDQTQEYFLWRYMVAAPFQGHGYGRAAINLLVAYVRTRPGAKELLVSCVPHPQGPYDFYVKCGFVDTRKIIEAEIVLKMVL
;
A
#
# COMPACT_ATOMS: atom_id res chain seq x y z
N MET A 1 23.78 2.72 21.08
CA MET A 1 23.99 3.80 20.10
C MET A 1 22.63 4.29 19.66
N THR A 2 22.12 5.32 20.33
CA THR A 2 20.86 5.99 19.98
C THR A 2 21.10 6.79 18.71
N ASN A 3 20.90 6.17 17.54
CA ASN A 3 20.87 6.92 16.30
C ASN A 3 19.70 7.91 16.41
N ASN A 4 20.05 9.19 16.33
CA ASN A 4 19.16 10.33 16.43
C ASN A 4 18.26 10.35 15.18
N VAL A 5 17.21 9.51 15.16
CA VAL A 5 16.32 9.38 13.99
C VAL A 5 15.50 10.66 13.78
N TYR A 6 15.36 11.52 14.79
CA TYR A 6 14.53 12.72 14.73
C TYR A 6 15.34 13.96 15.10
N GLN A 7 15.56 14.84 14.13
CA GLN A 7 16.29 16.10 14.29
C GLN A 7 15.39 17.27 13.86
N PRO A 8 14.61 17.85 14.78
CA PRO A 8 13.63 18.90 14.47
C PRO A 8 14.23 20.07 13.69
N GLU A 9 15.44 20.51 14.03
CA GLU A 9 16.08 21.65 13.39
C GLU A 9 16.38 21.41 11.90
N GLU A 10 16.83 20.20 11.54
CA GLU A 10 17.05 19.83 10.14
C GLU A 10 15.74 19.77 9.36
N LEU A 11 14.65 19.31 10.00
CA LEU A 11 13.32 19.28 9.41
C LEU A 11 12.78 20.69 9.16
N PHE A 12 12.93 21.60 10.13
CA PHE A 12 12.53 22.99 9.95
C PHE A 12 13.28 23.66 8.80
N ALA A 13 14.60 23.45 8.72
CA ALA A 13 15.42 23.97 7.61
C ALA A 13 14.99 23.41 6.24
N ALA A 14 14.66 22.11 6.17
CA ALA A 14 14.14 21.49 4.95
C ALA A 14 12.78 22.08 4.53
N ILE A 15 11.86 22.30 5.48
CA ILE A 15 10.56 22.91 5.20
C ILE A 15 10.73 24.36 4.71
N ASP A 16 11.65 25.12 5.30
CA ASP A 16 11.90 26.51 4.91
C ASP A 16 12.38 26.64 3.47
N THR A 17 13.27 25.74 3.05
CA THR A 17 13.84 25.73 1.70
C THR A 17 12.96 25.05 0.64
N ALA A 18 11.94 24.30 1.05
CA ALA A 18 11.05 23.56 0.14
C ALA A 18 10.30 24.47 -0.85
N ALA A 19 10.14 24.01 -2.09
CA ALA A 19 9.38 24.69 -3.14
C ALA A 19 7.87 24.36 -3.05
N VAL A 20 7.25 24.67 -1.91
CA VAL A 20 5.81 24.41 -1.62
C VAL A 20 5.09 25.68 -1.14
N SER A 21 3.75 25.65 -1.09
CA SER A 21 2.94 26.81 -0.68
C SER A 21 3.24 27.25 0.75
N ALA A 22 3.06 28.55 1.05
CA ALA A 22 3.30 29.10 2.39
C ALA A 22 2.39 28.45 3.45
N ASP A 23 1.14 28.17 3.10
CA ASP A 23 0.19 27.47 3.97
C ASP A 23 0.66 26.04 4.27
N LEU A 24 1.14 25.32 3.26
CA LEU A 24 1.70 23.98 3.44
C LEU A 24 2.96 24.01 4.33
N LYS A 25 3.86 24.98 4.14
CA LYS A 25 5.00 25.16 5.06
C LYS A 25 4.53 25.38 6.50
N SER A 26 3.53 26.24 6.72
CA SER A 26 2.99 26.53 8.05
C SER A 26 2.43 25.27 8.72
N THR A 27 1.63 24.49 8.00
CA THR A 27 1.05 23.24 8.52
C THR A 27 2.12 22.17 8.79
N LEU A 28 3.12 22.01 7.92
CA LEU A 28 4.25 21.10 8.15
C LEU A 28 5.05 21.50 9.40
N LYS A 29 5.28 22.80 9.63
CA LYS A 29 5.98 23.29 10.82
C LYS A 29 5.18 23.03 12.10
N ALA A 30 3.85 23.17 12.05
CA ALA A 30 2.98 22.84 13.17
C ALA A 30 2.96 21.35 13.50
N LEU A 31 3.29 20.48 12.53
CA LEU A 31 3.34 19.04 12.71
C LEU A 31 4.52 18.60 13.59
N VAL A 32 5.71 19.20 13.40
CA VAL A 32 6.96 18.86 14.11
C VAL A 32 6.80 18.80 15.64
N PRO A 33 6.29 19.83 16.34
CA PRO A 33 6.17 19.80 17.80
C PRO A 33 5.11 18.82 18.33
N THR A 34 4.22 18.29 17.47
CA THR A 34 3.16 17.35 17.91
C THR A 34 3.65 15.91 18.04
N LEU A 35 4.79 15.57 17.45
CA LEU A 35 5.34 14.22 17.49
C LEU A 35 6.03 13.90 18.83
N GLU A 36 6.81 14.84 19.37
CA GLU A 36 7.62 14.60 20.58
C GLU A 36 6.79 14.17 21.79
N PRO A 37 5.63 14.78 22.10
CA PRO A 37 4.80 14.35 23.21
C PRO A 37 4.21 12.94 23.04
N LEU A 38 4.03 12.48 21.79
CA LEU A 38 3.45 11.17 21.50
C LEU A 38 4.47 10.04 21.71
N LEU A 39 5.74 10.24 21.34
CA LEU A 39 6.75 9.18 21.31
C LEU A 39 6.86 8.40 22.64
N PRO A 40 6.92 9.02 23.83
CA PRO A 40 7.06 8.28 25.10
C PRO A 40 5.91 7.32 25.41
N HIS A 41 4.74 7.51 24.80
CA HIS A 41 3.57 6.65 25.01
C HIS A 41 3.54 5.43 24.08
N LEU A 42 4.44 5.39 23.10
CA LEU A 42 4.52 4.30 22.13
C LEU A 42 5.50 3.22 22.57
N SER A 43 5.27 1.99 22.15
CA SER A 43 6.29 0.93 22.26
C SER A 43 7.54 1.32 21.49
N ASN A 44 8.72 0.80 21.88
CA ASN A 44 9.98 1.11 21.18
C ASN A 44 9.92 0.89 19.66
N ARG A 45 9.19 -0.15 19.23
CA ARG A 45 8.96 -0.42 17.80
C ARG A 45 8.14 0.70 17.16
N ASN A 46 7.04 1.11 17.79
CA ASN A 46 6.16 2.15 17.26
C ASN A 46 6.81 3.52 17.31
N GLN A 47 7.65 3.82 18.31
CA GLN A 47 8.46 5.04 18.33
C GLN A 47 9.34 5.15 17.09
N LEU A 48 10.10 4.10 16.79
CA LEU A 48 11.00 4.05 15.63
C LEU A 48 10.22 4.16 14.32
N LEU A 49 9.10 3.42 14.18
CA LEU A 49 8.28 3.44 12.97
C LEU A 49 7.60 4.79 12.74
N THR A 50 6.99 5.37 13.77
CA THR A 50 6.33 6.68 13.65
C THR A 50 7.33 7.77 13.28
N ALA A 51 8.49 7.82 13.96
CA ALA A 51 9.54 8.78 13.62
C ALA A 51 10.06 8.59 12.18
N HIS A 52 10.20 7.33 11.75
CA HIS A 52 10.59 6.99 10.39
C HIS A 52 9.56 7.50 9.36
N TYR A 53 8.28 7.16 9.52
CA TYR A 53 7.22 7.58 8.61
C TYR A 53 7.04 9.09 8.56
N PHE A 54 7.22 9.76 9.70
CA PHE A 54 7.20 11.20 9.78
C PHE A 54 8.30 11.85 8.93
N ASN A 55 9.53 11.35 9.05
CA ASN A 55 10.65 11.84 8.25
C ASN A 55 10.45 11.57 6.75
N PHE A 56 9.90 10.41 6.39
CA PHE A 56 9.59 10.13 4.99
C PHE A 56 8.53 11.08 4.46
N LEU A 57 7.44 11.29 5.19
CA LEU A 57 6.40 12.25 4.80
C LEU A 57 7.00 13.63 4.55
N LEU A 58 7.83 14.13 5.46
CA LEU A 58 8.48 15.43 5.29
C LEU A 58 9.40 15.45 4.08
N ARG A 59 10.22 14.43 3.87
CA ARG A 59 11.10 14.34 2.70
C ARG A 59 10.31 14.27 1.39
N GLU A 60 9.22 13.52 1.35
CA GLU A 60 8.36 13.41 0.15
C GLU A 60 7.72 14.76 -0.22
N VAL A 61 7.35 15.56 0.78
CA VAL A 61 6.73 16.87 0.56
C VAL A 61 7.77 17.95 0.27
N THR A 62 8.96 17.87 0.87
CA THR A 62 9.97 18.93 0.79
C THR A 62 11.03 18.70 -0.30
N ALA A 63 11.28 17.45 -0.71
CA ALA A 63 12.25 17.11 -1.74
C ALA A 63 11.57 16.83 -3.09
N VAL A 64 12.04 17.51 -4.14
CA VAL A 64 11.63 17.29 -5.53
C VAL A 64 12.39 16.09 -6.12
N THR A 65 12.30 14.91 -5.48
CA THR A 65 12.89 13.68 -6.03
C THR A 65 11.79 12.75 -6.51
N VAL A 66 12.01 12.16 -7.68
CA VAL A 66 11.02 11.55 -8.60
C VAL A 66 10.35 10.27 -8.07
N GLU A 67 10.76 9.77 -6.91
CA GLU A 67 10.28 8.53 -6.33
C GLU A 67 10.06 8.86 -4.84
N THR A 68 8.85 9.10 -4.35
CA THR A 68 7.72 8.19 -4.35
C THR A 68 6.51 8.86 -3.69
N TYR A 69 5.28 8.59 -4.14
CA TYR A 69 4.07 9.20 -3.59
C TYR A 69 3.48 8.31 -2.50
N TRP A 70 4.22 8.07 -1.40
CA TRP A 70 3.70 7.29 -0.25
C TRP A 70 3.07 8.18 0.82
N TRP A 71 2.90 9.48 0.61
CA TRP A 71 2.41 10.38 1.65
C TRP A 71 1.09 9.91 2.25
N GLU A 72 0.17 9.36 1.44
CA GLU A 72 -1.11 8.81 1.92
C GLU A 72 -0.90 7.59 2.82
N LEU A 73 0.07 6.72 2.49
CA LEU A 73 0.47 5.59 3.31
C LEU A 73 1.10 6.05 4.62
N HIS A 74 2.05 6.99 4.57
CA HIS A 74 2.71 7.53 5.76
C HIS A 74 1.69 8.23 6.68
N MET A 75 0.78 9.03 6.11
CA MET A 75 -0.32 9.64 6.84
C MET A 75 -1.23 8.59 7.48
N ALA A 76 -1.58 7.52 6.77
CA ALA A 76 -2.41 6.46 7.33
C ALA A 76 -1.75 5.74 8.51
N LEU A 77 -0.48 5.35 8.37
CA LEU A 77 0.27 4.64 9.41
C LEU A 77 0.51 5.53 10.65
N ILE A 78 0.86 6.80 10.45
CA ILE A 78 1.01 7.77 11.55
C ILE A 78 -0.35 7.98 12.25
N LYS A 79 -1.44 8.18 11.49
CA LYS A 79 -2.80 8.33 12.06
C LYS A 79 -3.22 7.11 12.86
N GLN A 80 -2.90 5.90 12.39
CA GLN A 80 -3.23 4.66 13.08
C GLN A 80 -2.56 4.62 14.47
N VAL A 81 -1.25 4.85 14.53
CA VAL A 81 -0.52 4.84 15.81
C VAL A 81 -0.98 5.97 16.74
N ALA A 82 -1.29 7.15 16.20
CA ALA A 82 -1.75 8.29 16.98
C ALA A 82 -3.15 8.08 17.59
N ARG A 83 -4.06 7.37 16.90
CA ARG A 83 -5.42 7.08 17.41
C ARG A 83 -5.41 6.18 18.64
N ASP A 84 -4.40 5.35 18.79
CA ASP A 84 -4.28 4.42 19.92
C ASP A 84 -3.82 5.12 21.21
N GLN A 85 -3.54 6.43 21.17
CA GLN A 85 -3.00 7.21 22.29
C GLN A 85 -3.75 8.53 22.46
N GLU A 86 -4.14 8.87 23.70
CA GLU A 86 -4.75 10.19 24.00
C GLU A 86 -3.82 11.36 23.63
N ALA A 87 -2.52 11.18 23.86
CA ALA A 87 -1.47 12.12 23.48
C ALA A 87 -1.35 12.34 21.95
N GLY A 88 -1.98 11.49 21.12
CA GLY A 88 -1.96 11.61 19.67
C GLY A 88 -2.93 12.64 19.10
N GLN A 89 -3.84 13.20 19.89
CA GLN A 89 -4.91 14.04 19.35
C GLN A 89 -4.45 15.39 18.74
N PRO A 90 -3.43 16.08 19.30
CA PRO A 90 -2.84 17.24 18.63
C PRO A 90 -2.28 16.91 17.25
N LEU A 91 -1.58 15.76 17.12
CA LEU A 91 -1.02 15.29 15.85
C LEU A 91 -2.14 15.00 14.83
N LEU A 92 -3.19 14.27 15.25
CA LEU A 92 -4.35 13.99 14.39
C LEU A 92 -5.04 15.27 13.89
N THR A 93 -5.14 16.30 14.73
CA THR A 93 -5.72 17.60 14.37
C THR A 93 -4.93 18.30 13.27
N VAL A 94 -3.60 18.35 13.40
CA VAL A 94 -2.73 18.95 12.36
C VAL A 94 -2.78 18.11 11.08
N MET A 95 -2.79 16.78 11.19
CA MET A 95 -2.87 15.88 10.03
C MET A 95 -4.17 16.05 9.24
N MET A 96 -5.30 16.34 9.90
CA MET A 96 -6.57 16.64 9.22
C MET A 96 -6.50 17.91 8.35
N GLN A 97 -5.70 18.91 8.77
CA GLN A 97 -5.47 20.12 7.98
C GLN A 97 -4.47 19.89 6.85
N LEU A 98 -3.49 19.02 7.09
CA LEU A 98 -2.42 18.70 6.13
C LEU A 98 -2.93 17.90 4.92
N GLU A 99 -3.84 16.94 5.15
CA GLU A 99 -4.34 16.01 4.12
C GLU A 99 -4.88 16.69 2.85
N PRO A 100 -5.79 17.70 2.90
CA PRO A 100 -6.25 18.39 1.69
C PRO A 100 -5.13 19.17 0.98
N GLN A 101 -4.18 19.74 1.73
CA GLN A 101 -3.06 20.49 1.15
C GLN A 101 -2.09 19.56 0.42
N LEU A 102 -1.83 18.36 0.96
CA LEU A 102 -1.04 17.33 0.29
C LEU A 102 -1.75 16.81 -0.96
N GLN A 103 -3.07 16.65 -0.91
CA GLN A 103 -3.86 16.25 -2.06
C GLN A 103 -3.78 17.29 -3.19
N GLU A 104 -3.84 18.59 -2.86
CA GLU A 104 -3.64 19.68 -3.82
C GLU A 104 -2.21 19.70 -4.37
N HIS A 105 -1.21 19.54 -3.49
CA HIS A 105 0.20 19.58 -3.86
C HIS A 105 0.62 18.44 -4.79
N PHE A 106 0.21 17.20 -4.47
CA PHE A 106 0.56 16.01 -5.24
C PHE A 106 -0.41 15.73 -6.40
N GLY A 107 -1.54 16.44 -6.44
CA GLY A 107 -2.57 16.28 -7.46
C GLY A 107 -3.43 15.03 -7.28
N PRO A 108 -4.41 14.81 -8.18
CA PRO A 108 -5.30 13.67 -8.11
C PRO A 108 -4.56 12.36 -8.40
N ARG A 109 -5.04 11.27 -7.81
CA ARG A 109 -4.59 9.92 -8.14
C ARG A 109 -4.86 9.63 -9.63
N GLY A 110 -3.88 9.05 -10.32
CA GLY A 110 -3.92 8.83 -11.76
C GLY A 110 -4.55 7.50 -12.17
N ALA A 111 -4.44 7.16 -13.46
CA ALA A 111 -4.87 5.87 -14.00
C ALA A 111 -4.16 4.70 -13.31
N VAL A 112 -4.85 3.57 -13.19
CA VAL A 112 -4.25 2.37 -12.58
C VAL A 112 -3.27 1.74 -13.55
N THR A 113 -2.10 1.33 -13.04
CA THR A 113 -1.06 0.61 -13.80
C THR A 113 -0.48 -0.53 -12.97
N LEU A 114 0.06 -1.54 -13.65
CA LEU A 114 0.81 -2.64 -13.03
C LEU A 114 2.29 -2.44 -13.34
N GLN A 115 3.11 -2.27 -12.31
CA GLN A 115 4.52 -1.90 -12.44
C GLN A 115 5.43 -2.95 -11.82
N GLU A 116 6.64 -3.09 -12.36
CA GLU A 116 7.68 -3.92 -11.78
C GLU A 116 8.13 -3.36 -10.42
N ILE A 117 8.47 -4.28 -9.52
CA ILE A 117 9.01 -3.92 -8.21
C ILE A 117 10.52 -3.95 -8.33
N THR A 118 11.17 -2.88 -7.90
CA THR A 118 12.62 -2.68 -8.00
C THR A 118 13.23 -2.64 -6.60
N ALA A 119 14.57 -2.58 -6.52
CA ALA A 119 15.27 -2.44 -5.24
C ALA A 119 14.86 -1.17 -4.48
N GLU A 120 14.48 -0.13 -5.22
CA GLU A 120 14.04 1.16 -4.72
C GLU A 120 12.60 1.09 -4.18
N THR A 121 11.71 0.38 -4.87
CA THR A 121 10.27 0.36 -4.52
C THR A 121 9.88 -0.75 -3.56
N VAL A 122 10.66 -1.84 -3.47
CA VAL A 122 10.29 -3.06 -2.72
C VAL A 122 9.92 -2.80 -1.26
N ARG A 123 10.65 -1.93 -0.56
CA ARG A 123 10.38 -1.66 0.87
C ARG A 123 9.02 -1.00 1.07
N GLY A 124 8.67 -0.03 0.23
CA GLY A 124 7.37 0.63 0.31
C GLY A 124 6.24 -0.34 -0.03
N ILE A 125 6.43 -1.18 -1.05
CA ILE A 125 5.43 -2.19 -1.44
C ILE A 125 5.21 -3.21 -0.31
N CYS A 126 6.26 -3.61 0.40
CA CYS A 126 6.13 -4.44 1.60
C CYS A 126 5.29 -3.78 2.70
N ARG A 127 5.44 -2.47 2.91
CA ARG A 127 4.72 -1.71 3.93
C ARG A 127 3.23 -1.56 3.65
N LEU A 128 2.77 -1.73 2.41
CA LEU A 128 1.33 -1.73 2.12
C LEU A 128 0.59 -2.78 2.95
N SER A 129 1.22 -3.92 3.26
CA SER A 129 0.64 -4.96 4.13
C SER A 129 0.41 -4.49 5.56
N GLU A 130 1.17 -3.50 6.07
CA GLU A 130 0.99 -2.96 7.42
C GLU A 130 -0.29 -2.13 7.56
N THR A 131 -0.91 -1.74 6.43
CA THR A 131 -2.19 -1.02 6.45
C THR A 131 -3.41 -1.94 6.59
N LEU A 132 -3.22 -3.24 6.36
CA LEU A 132 -4.31 -4.20 6.51
C LEU A 132 -4.58 -4.42 8.00
N VAL A 133 -5.86 -4.48 8.35
CA VAL A 133 -6.34 -4.70 9.72
C VAL A 133 -7.18 -5.96 9.76
N ASP A 134 -7.26 -6.60 10.92
CA ASP A 134 -8.09 -7.77 11.19
C ASP A 134 -9.53 -7.57 10.67
N PRO A 135 -10.11 -8.51 9.88
CA PRO A 135 -9.56 -9.81 9.48
C PRO A 135 -8.85 -9.85 8.12
N GLN A 136 -8.61 -8.70 7.49
CA GLN A 136 -8.06 -8.66 6.14
C GLN A 136 -6.60 -9.13 6.06
N ASP A 137 -5.82 -8.88 7.11
CA ASP A 137 -4.44 -9.34 7.23
C ASP A 137 -4.33 -10.88 7.29
N MET A 138 -5.40 -11.58 7.67
CA MET A 138 -5.48 -13.04 7.63
C MET A 138 -5.78 -13.62 6.24
N PHE A 139 -6.33 -12.83 5.31
CA PHE A 139 -6.72 -13.33 3.98
C PHE A 139 -5.59 -13.30 2.94
N VAL A 140 -4.48 -12.61 3.24
CA VAL A 140 -3.36 -12.48 2.31
C VAL A 140 -2.04 -12.47 3.05
N ALA A 141 -1.10 -13.31 2.61
CA ALA A 141 0.25 -13.29 3.17
C ALA A 141 0.90 -11.90 2.96
N PRO A 142 1.72 -11.42 3.91
CA PRO A 142 2.45 -10.16 3.75
C PRO A 142 3.24 -10.12 2.44
N ASN A 143 3.30 -8.95 1.81
CA ASN A 143 3.96 -8.75 0.52
C ASN A 143 5.44 -9.19 0.56
N ALA A 144 6.13 -8.98 1.69
CA ALA A 144 7.50 -9.44 1.90
C ALA A 144 7.65 -10.97 1.79
N HIS A 145 6.69 -11.73 2.36
CA HIS A 145 6.70 -13.19 2.26
C HIS A 145 6.39 -13.64 0.82
N SER A 146 5.43 -13.00 0.17
CA SER A 146 5.08 -13.27 -1.23
C SER A 146 6.25 -13.03 -2.18
N LEU A 147 7.00 -11.94 -2.00
CA LEU A 147 8.21 -11.63 -2.77
C LEU A 147 9.33 -12.65 -2.51
N ALA A 148 9.52 -13.07 -1.26
CA ALA A 148 10.50 -14.10 -0.92
C ALA A 148 10.16 -15.45 -1.58
N GLN A 149 8.88 -15.84 -1.61
CA GLN A 149 8.42 -17.03 -2.32
C GLN A 149 8.63 -16.89 -3.83
N ALA A 150 8.26 -15.75 -4.42
CA ALA A 150 8.38 -15.49 -5.86
C ALA A 150 9.83 -15.65 -6.36
N TYR A 151 10.82 -15.27 -5.56
CA TYR A 151 12.23 -15.41 -5.90
C TYR A 151 12.65 -16.84 -6.24
N PHE A 152 11.99 -17.85 -5.68
CA PHE A 152 12.29 -19.27 -5.92
C PHE A 152 11.37 -19.93 -6.96
N VAL A 153 10.43 -19.18 -7.55
CA VAL A 153 9.44 -19.72 -8.47
C VAL A 153 9.55 -19.01 -9.83
N PRO A 154 10.17 -19.64 -10.86
CA PRO A 154 10.48 -18.97 -12.13
C PRO A 154 9.27 -18.39 -12.89
N HIS A 155 8.08 -18.97 -12.69
CA HIS A 155 6.84 -18.52 -13.31
C HIS A 155 6.01 -17.59 -12.40
N ALA A 156 6.55 -17.15 -11.26
CA ALA A 156 5.91 -16.14 -10.43
C ALA A 156 6.00 -14.77 -11.12
N TRP A 157 4.86 -14.25 -11.54
CA TRP A 157 4.74 -12.91 -12.08
C TRP A 157 4.23 -11.95 -11.02
N VAL A 158 5.07 -10.98 -10.65
CA VAL A 158 4.80 -10.06 -9.54
C VAL A 158 4.73 -8.62 -10.05
N ARG A 159 3.71 -7.86 -9.61
CA ARG A 159 3.57 -6.44 -9.91
C ARG A 159 3.05 -5.66 -8.71
N ALA A 160 3.54 -4.43 -8.58
CA ALA A 160 2.89 -3.41 -7.77
C ALA A 160 1.71 -2.80 -8.53
N VAL A 161 0.65 -2.46 -7.81
CA VAL A 161 -0.49 -1.71 -8.35
C VAL A 161 -0.30 -0.24 -8.01
N TYR A 162 -0.30 0.61 -9.03
CA TYR A 162 -0.18 2.06 -8.87
C TYR A 162 -1.43 2.78 -9.37
N ALA A 163 -1.85 3.85 -8.72
CA ALA A 163 -2.81 4.84 -9.20
C ALA A 163 -2.06 6.14 -9.53
N GLY A 164 -1.71 6.31 -10.81
CA GLY A 164 -0.73 7.32 -11.22
C GLY A 164 0.65 7.01 -10.62
N ARG A 165 1.11 7.86 -9.70
CA ARG A 165 2.40 7.69 -9.02
C ARG A 165 2.29 7.12 -7.61
N THR A 166 1.05 6.95 -7.11
CA THR A 166 0.78 6.40 -5.79
C THR A 166 0.70 4.87 -5.85
N PRO A 167 1.55 4.14 -5.12
CA PRO A 167 1.41 2.70 -4.95
C PRO A 167 0.22 2.38 -4.04
N VAL A 168 -0.71 1.58 -4.54
CA VAL A 168 -1.99 1.28 -3.87
C VAL A 168 -2.20 -0.20 -3.58
N GLY A 169 -1.41 -1.10 -4.17
CA GLY A 169 -1.61 -2.54 -4.00
C GLY A 169 -0.50 -3.42 -4.57
N PHE A 170 -0.75 -4.73 -4.58
CA PHE A 170 0.20 -5.76 -4.98
C PHE A 170 -0.52 -6.95 -5.63
N ILE A 171 0.08 -7.52 -6.68
CA ILE A 171 -0.38 -8.73 -7.38
C ILE A 171 0.78 -9.73 -7.50
N MET A 172 0.48 -11.00 -7.27
CA MET A 172 1.33 -12.14 -7.62
C MET A 172 0.49 -13.20 -8.35
N LEU A 173 0.93 -13.56 -9.54
CA LEU A 173 0.28 -14.51 -10.46
C LEU A 173 1.23 -15.69 -10.71
N ALA A 174 0.69 -16.92 -10.74
CA ALA A 174 1.31 -18.02 -11.45
C ALA A 174 1.12 -17.79 -12.95
N ASP A 175 2.19 -17.47 -13.68
CA ASP A 175 2.19 -17.28 -15.13
C ASP A 175 2.98 -18.40 -15.79
N ASN A 176 2.37 -19.58 -15.86
CA ASN A 176 3.01 -20.77 -16.39
C ASN A 176 2.46 -21.09 -17.79
N ASP A 177 3.15 -20.59 -18.81
CA ASP A 177 2.78 -20.80 -20.21
C ASP A 177 2.94 -22.27 -20.68
N GLN A 178 3.81 -23.04 -20.02
CA GLN A 178 4.05 -24.46 -20.33
C GLN A 178 2.86 -25.32 -19.92
N THR A 179 2.29 -25.07 -18.74
CA THR A 179 1.12 -25.79 -18.23
C THR A 179 -0.20 -25.08 -18.52
N GLN A 180 -0.15 -23.87 -19.09
CA GLN A 180 -1.30 -22.98 -19.31
C GLN A 180 -2.03 -22.67 -17.99
N GLU A 181 -1.28 -22.64 -16.89
CA GLU A 181 -1.78 -22.34 -15.55
C GLU A 181 -1.62 -20.85 -15.26
N TYR A 182 -2.76 -20.16 -15.19
CA TYR A 182 -2.85 -18.76 -14.84
C TYR A 182 -3.66 -18.61 -13.55
N PHE A 183 -2.96 -18.47 -12.42
CA PHE A 183 -3.57 -18.49 -11.08
C PHE A 183 -3.16 -17.27 -10.26
N LEU A 184 -4.11 -16.45 -9.84
CA LEU A 184 -3.87 -15.30 -8.97
C LEU A 184 -3.57 -15.79 -7.54
N TRP A 185 -2.29 -15.84 -7.18
CA TRP A 185 -1.83 -16.32 -5.87
C TRP A 185 -1.97 -15.29 -4.75
N ARG A 186 -1.69 -14.02 -5.04
CA ARG A 186 -1.79 -12.94 -4.04
C ARG A 186 -2.38 -11.70 -4.68
N TYR A 187 -3.30 -11.09 -3.96
CA TYR A 187 -3.84 -9.82 -4.33
C TYR A 187 -4.21 -8.99 -3.11
N MET A 188 -3.77 -7.74 -3.08
CA MET A 188 -4.18 -6.79 -2.05
C MET A 188 -4.23 -5.36 -2.56
N VAL A 189 -5.13 -4.58 -1.98
CA VAL A 189 -5.16 -3.12 -2.06
C VAL A 189 -5.03 -2.62 -0.62
N ALA A 190 -4.09 -1.72 -0.38
CA ALA A 190 -3.88 -1.16 0.96
C ALA A 190 -5.15 -0.45 1.45
N ALA A 191 -5.43 -0.55 2.76
CA ALA A 191 -6.72 -0.16 3.34
C ALA A 191 -7.14 1.30 3.02
N PRO A 192 -6.25 2.32 3.04
CA PRO A 192 -6.61 3.70 2.70
C PRO A 192 -7.12 3.88 1.26
N PHE A 193 -6.84 2.92 0.37
CA PHE A 193 -7.18 2.96 -1.05
C PHE A 193 -8.34 2.04 -1.42
N GLN A 194 -8.88 1.29 -0.47
CA GLN A 194 -10.05 0.44 -0.70
C GLN A 194 -11.32 1.28 -0.91
N GLY A 195 -12.31 0.72 -1.60
CA GLY A 195 -13.57 1.44 -1.91
C GLY A 195 -13.47 2.47 -3.05
N HIS A 196 -12.28 2.74 -3.59
CA HIS A 196 -12.06 3.74 -4.65
C HIS A 196 -12.02 3.14 -6.08
N GLY A 197 -12.33 1.85 -6.24
CA GLY A 197 -12.35 1.19 -7.55
C GLY A 197 -11.00 0.67 -8.07
N TYR A 198 -9.87 0.97 -7.41
CA TYR A 198 -8.55 0.46 -7.81
C TYR A 198 -8.50 -1.06 -7.84
N GLY A 199 -9.20 -1.70 -6.89
CA GLY A 199 -9.33 -3.15 -6.82
C GLY A 199 -9.78 -3.77 -8.15
N ARG A 200 -10.83 -3.20 -8.73
CA ARG A 200 -11.40 -3.67 -10.00
C ARG A 200 -10.52 -3.31 -11.19
N ALA A 201 -9.97 -2.10 -11.20
CA ALA A 201 -9.11 -1.63 -12.29
C ALA A 201 -7.85 -2.51 -12.42
N ALA A 202 -7.23 -2.89 -11.31
CA ALA A 202 -6.04 -3.76 -11.34
C ALA A 202 -6.38 -5.19 -11.82
N ILE A 203 -7.53 -5.75 -11.42
CA ILE A 203 -8.01 -7.04 -11.96
C ILE A 203 -8.25 -6.95 -13.46
N ASN A 204 -8.83 -5.86 -13.97
CA ASN A 204 -9.03 -5.70 -15.41
C ASN A 204 -7.70 -5.67 -16.18
N LEU A 205 -6.67 -5.01 -15.64
CA LEU A 205 -5.32 -4.99 -16.22
C LEU A 205 -4.68 -6.38 -16.17
N LEU A 206 -4.83 -7.11 -15.06
CA LEU A 206 -4.37 -8.49 -14.94
C LEU A 206 -5.04 -9.38 -15.99
N VAL A 207 -6.37 -9.29 -16.14
CA VAL A 207 -7.13 -10.06 -17.14
C VAL A 207 -6.66 -9.72 -18.56
N ALA A 208 -6.45 -8.44 -18.86
CA ALA A 208 -5.90 -8.02 -20.14
C ALA A 208 -4.51 -8.60 -20.39
N TYR A 209 -3.64 -8.63 -19.37
CA TYR A 209 -2.34 -9.28 -19.43
C TYR A 209 -2.47 -10.80 -19.69
N VAL A 210 -3.28 -11.51 -18.90
CA VAL A 210 -3.42 -12.97 -19.01
C VAL A 210 -3.99 -13.37 -20.38
N ARG A 211 -4.90 -12.59 -20.97
CA ARG A 211 -5.39 -12.81 -22.34
C ARG A 211 -4.30 -12.81 -23.42
N THR A 212 -3.17 -12.16 -23.17
CA THR A 212 -2.03 -12.17 -24.10
C THR A 212 -1.18 -13.44 -23.98
N ARG A 213 -1.40 -14.26 -22.95
CA ARG A 213 -0.54 -15.40 -22.63
C ARG A 213 -0.94 -16.65 -23.44
N PRO A 214 0.01 -17.52 -23.80
CA PRO A 214 -0.27 -18.71 -24.61
C PRO A 214 -1.31 -19.64 -23.98
N GLY A 215 -2.36 -19.99 -24.73
CA GLY A 215 -3.36 -20.96 -24.26
C GLY A 215 -4.23 -20.48 -23.09
N ALA A 216 -4.22 -19.18 -22.78
CA ALA A 216 -5.04 -18.60 -21.71
C ALA A 216 -6.54 -18.72 -22.01
N LYS A 217 -7.19 -19.68 -21.35
CA LYS A 217 -8.66 -19.90 -21.43
C LYS A 217 -9.40 -19.41 -20.19
N GLU A 218 -8.72 -19.46 -19.04
CA GLU A 218 -9.28 -19.04 -17.76
C GLU A 218 -8.20 -18.46 -16.86
N LEU A 219 -8.62 -17.57 -15.95
CA LEU A 219 -7.84 -17.08 -14.83
C LEU A 219 -8.48 -17.64 -13.55
N LEU A 220 -7.67 -18.29 -12.72
CA LEU A 220 -8.09 -18.89 -11.46
C LEU A 220 -7.69 -18.02 -10.27
N VAL A 221 -8.45 -18.13 -9.18
CA VAL A 221 -8.11 -17.57 -7.86
C VAL A 221 -8.72 -18.47 -6.79
N SER A 222 -8.10 -18.53 -5.61
CA SER A 222 -8.71 -19.13 -4.43
C SER A 222 -8.79 -18.11 -3.30
N CYS A 223 -9.75 -18.29 -2.40
CA CYS A 223 -9.85 -17.48 -1.21
C CYS A 223 -10.44 -18.23 -0.02
N VAL A 224 -9.97 -17.88 1.18
CA VAL A 224 -10.56 -18.34 2.44
C VAL A 224 -12.04 -17.90 2.52
N PRO A 225 -12.97 -18.83 2.81
CA PRO A 225 -14.37 -18.49 3.00
C PRO A 225 -14.56 -17.68 4.28
N HIS A 226 -14.92 -16.40 4.13
CA HIS A 226 -15.20 -15.51 5.26
C HIS A 226 -16.22 -14.43 4.87
N PRO A 227 -17.14 -14.00 5.77
CA PRO A 227 -18.13 -12.95 5.47
C PRO A 227 -17.52 -11.60 5.04
N GLN A 228 -16.33 -11.29 5.54
CA GLN A 228 -15.54 -10.10 5.17
C GLN A 228 -14.38 -10.45 4.21
N GLY A 229 -14.37 -11.67 3.69
CA GLY A 229 -13.35 -12.15 2.76
C GLY A 229 -13.55 -11.63 1.32
N PRO A 230 -12.63 -11.95 0.40
CA PRO A 230 -12.63 -11.37 -0.95
C PRO A 230 -13.59 -12.07 -1.94
N TYR A 231 -14.37 -13.06 -1.51
CA TYR A 231 -15.26 -13.84 -2.39
C TYR A 231 -16.20 -12.94 -3.20
N ASP A 232 -16.98 -12.10 -2.53
CA ASP A 232 -17.93 -11.19 -3.20
C ASP A 232 -17.22 -10.18 -4.10
N PHE A 233 -16.00 -9.78 -3.74
CA PHE A 233 -15.19 -8.91 -4.58
C PHE A 233 -14.85 -9.62 -5.91
N TYR A 234 -14.38 -10.86 -5.87
CA TYR A 234 -14.05 -11.64 -7.06
C TYR A 234 -15.30 -11.92 -7.91
N VAL A 235 -16.42 -12.30 -7.30
CA VAL A 235 -17.70 -12.50 -8.02
C VAL A 235 -18.11 -11.22 -8.74
N LYS A 236 -18.06 -10.07 -8.06
CA LYS A 236 -18.36 -8.78 -8.70
C LYS A 236 -17.37 -8.45 -9.82
N CYS A 237 -16.14 -8.97 -9.79
CA CYS A 237 -15.17 -8.79 -10.88
C CYS A 237 -15.43 -9.71 -12.08
N GLY A 238 -16.38 -10.64 -12.00
CA GLY A 238 -16.73 -11.56 -13.08
C GLY A 238 -16.17 -12.98 -12.91
N PHE A 239 -15.57 -13.28 -11.76
CA PHE A 239 -15.23 -14.66 -11.42
C PHE A 239 -16.50 -15.44 -11.02
N VAL A 240 -16.49 -16.73 -11.31
CA VAL A 240 -17.56 -17.68 -11.00
C VAL A 240 -16.99 -18.78 -10.12
N ASP A 241 -17.73 -19.11 -9.07
CA ASP A 241 -17.41 -20.22 -8.16
C ASP A 241 -17.34 -21.55 -8.91
N THR A 242 -16.25 -22.28 -8.74
CA THR A 242 -16.04 -23.59 -9.39
C THR A 242 -16.62 -24.76 -8.58
N ARG A 243 -17.08 -24.50 -7.36
CA ARG A 243 -17.47 -25.46 -6.31
C ARG A 243 -16.32 -26.37 -5.84
N LYS A 244 -15.09 -26.06 -6.22
CA LYS A 244 -13.90 -26.76 -5.74
C LYS A 244 -13.35 -26.06 -4.51
N ILE A 245 -12.82 -26.85 -3.59
CA ILE A 245 -12.11 -26.39 -2.41
C ILE A 245 -10.69 -26.95 -2.47
N ILE A 246 -9.69 -26.10 -2.30
CA ILE A 246 -8.27 -26.47 -2.22
C ILE A 246 -7.72 -25.87 -0.93
N GLU A 247 -7.12 -26.67 -0.05
CA GLU A 247 -6.53 -26.18 1.21
C GLU A 247 -7.49 -25.32 2.05
N ALA A 248 -8.77 -25.70 2.09
CA ALA A 248 -9.88 -24.97 2.74
C ALA A 248 -10.28 -23.63 2.08
N GLU A 249 -9.73 -23.29 0.92
CA GLU A 249 -10.10 -22.13 0.13
C GLU A 249 -11.07 -22.48 -1.01
N ILE A 250 -12.04 -21.60 -1.28
CA ILE A 250 -12.95 -21.73 -2.42
C ILE A 250 -12.22 -21.28 -3.68
N VAL A 251 -12.25 -22.09 -4.73
CA VAL A 251 -11.67 -21.76 -6.03
C VAL A 251 -12.73 -21.11 -6.93
N LEU A 252 -12.40 -19.93 -7.45
CA LEU A 252 -13.18 -19.22 -8.47
C LEU A 252 -12.40 -19.12 -9.77
N LYS A 253 -13.12 -18.93 -10.87
CA LYS A 253 -12.54 -18.79 -12.21
C LYS A 253 -13.20 -17.71 -13.04
N MET A 254 -12.44 -17.08 -13.91
CA MET A 254 -12.92 -16.20 -14.97
C MET A 254 -12.56 -16.80 -16.33
N VAL A 255 -13.54 -16.92 -17.23
CA VAL A 255 -13.28 -17.30 -18.63
C VAL A 255 -12.74 -16.09 -19.38
N LEU A 256 -11.66 -16.27 -20.14
CA LEU A 256 -10.90 -15.18 -20.77
C LEU A 256 -11.29 -14.95 -22.23
#